data_AF-A0A483A832-F1
#
_entry.id   AF-A0A483A832-F1
#
_cell.length_a   1.000
_cell.length_b   1.000
_cell.length_c   1.000
_cell.angle_alpha   90.00
_cell.angle_beta   90.00
_cell.angle_gamma   90.00
#
_symmetry.space_group_name_H-M   'P 1'
#
loop_
_entity.id
_entity.type
_entity.pdbx_description
1 polymer ?
#
loop_
_entity_poly.entity_id
_entity_poly.type
_entity_poly.pdbx_seq_one_letter_code
_entity_poly.pdbx_strand_id
1 'polypeptide(L)'
;MKKRIEKYKIRHWGDDTNCKSIQELKEALLTKYLNLSVAIHFEKRGIIWVRFITIKNNQVLNSYGDESLFDFQELEDDYND
;
A
#
# COMPACT_ATOMS: atom_id res chain seq x y z
N MET A 1 4.83 -26.92 0.69
CA MET A 1 4.72 -25.62 1.40
C MET A 1 3.78 -24.73 0.61
N LYS A 2 2.64 -24.29 1.18
CA LYS A 2 1.74 -23.34 0.50
C LYS A 2 2.47 -21.99 0.40
N LYS A 3 2.81 -21.56 -0.82
CA LYS A 3 3.37 -20.23 -1.09
C LYS A 3 2.32 -19.22 -0.62
N ARG A 4 2.57 -18.52 0.49
CA ARG A 4 1.66 -17.46 0.95
C ARG A 4 1.75 -16.35 -0.09
N ILE A 5 0.64 -16.09 -0.79
CA ILE A 5 0.57 -15.08 -1.85
C ILE A 5 0.72 -13.71 -1.18
N GLU A 6 1.77 -12.99 -1.54
CA GLU A 6 1.96 -11.59 -1.16
C GLU A 6 0.92 -10.77 -1.92
N LYS A 7 0.07 -10.02 -1.22
CA LYS A 7 -1.07 -9.30 -1.82
C LYS A 7 -0.72 -7.87 -2.21
N TYR A 8 0.13 -7.24 -1.40
CA TYR A 8 0.51 -5.85 -1.56
C TYR A 8 2.03 -5.73 -1.52
N LYS A 9 2.57 -4.81 -2.30
CA LYS A 9 4.00 -4.51 -2.29
C LYS A 9 4.22 -3.01 -2.22
N ILE A 10 4.83 -2.54 -1.13
CA ILE A 10 5.31 -1.16 -0.99
C ILE A 10 6.63 -1.05 -1.76
N ARG A 11 6.74 -0.07 -2.65
CA ARG A 11 7.94 0.22 -3.43
C ARG A 11 8.51 1.56 -3.00
N HIS A 12 9.80 1.54 -2.65
CA HIS A 12 10.56 2.74 -2.33
C HIS A 12 12.05 2.54 -2.68
N TRP A 13 12.40 2.78 -3.95
CA TRP A 13 13.79 2.91 -4.40
C TRP A 13 14.75 1.76 -3.97
N GLY A 14 14.26 0.52 -3.91
CA GLY A 14 15.05 -0.65 -3.51
C GLY A 14 14.79 -1.13 -2.08
N ASP A 15 14.19 -0.30 -1.23
CA ASP A 15 13.69 -0.70 0.09
C ASP A 15 12.22 -1.14 0.01
N ASP A 16 11.98 -2.17 -0.78
CA ASP A 16 10.64 -2.72 -1.00
C ASP A 16 10.17 -3.56 0.20
N THR A 17 8.87 -3.54 0.50
CA THR A 17 8.26 -4.40 1.53
C THR A 17 7.06 -5.13 0.97
N ASN A 18 7.02 -6.45 1.11
CA ASN A 18 5.87 -7.27 0.73
C ASN A 18 4.94 -7.45 1.94
N CYS A 19 3.64 -7.25 1.73
CA CYS A 19 2.60 -7.37 2.74
C CYS A 19 1.53 -8.37 2.29
N LYS A 20 1.05 -9.21 3.21
CA LYS A 20 0.04 -10.24 2.93
C LYS A 20 -1.38 -9.76 3.22
N SER A 21 -1.52 -8.67 3.95
CA SER A 21 -2.80 -8.11 4.38
C SER A 21 -2.75 -6.59 4.43
N ILE A 22 -3.92 -5.94 4.47
CA ILE A 22 -4.05 -4.50 4.69
C ILE A 22 -3.48 -4.12 6.06
N GLN A 23 -3.61 -4.99 7.07
CA GLN A 23 -3.06 -4.74 8.39
C GLN A 23 -1.52 -4.67 8.35
N GLU A 24 -0.86 -5.63 7.71
CA GLU A 24 0.61 -5.62 7.53
C GLU A 24 1.04 -4.39 6.71
N LEU A 25 0.25 -4.00 5.71
CA LEU A 25 0.49 -2.80 4.90
C LEU A 25 0.44 -1.53 5.76
N LYS A 26 -0.63 -1.33 6.54
CA LYS A 26 -0.79 -0.18 7.44
C LYS A 26 0.35 -0.08 8.44
N GLU A 27 0.70 -1.19 9.06
CA GLU A 27 1.81 -1.25 10.03
C GLU A 27 3.13 -0.87 9.38
N ALA A 28 3.47 -1.45 8.22
CA ALA A 28 4.70 -1.13 7.52
C ALA A 28 4.79 0.35 7.11
N LEU A 29 3.70 0.93 6.62
CA LEU A 29 3.64 2.35 6.24
C LEU A 29 3.91 3.27 7.42
N LEU A 30 3.29 3.00 8.57
CA LEU A 30 3.39 3.84 9.76
C LEU A 30 4.65 3.60 10.60
N THR A 31 5.38 2.51 10.38
CA THR A 31 6.60 2.19 11.15
C THR A 31 7.88 2.41 10.36
N LYS A 32 7.89 2.07 9.06
CA LYS A 32 9.09 2.06 8.22
C LYS A 32 9.16 3.24 7.25
N TYR A 33 8.01 3.72 6.77
CA TYR A 33 7.95 4.72 5.70
C TYR A 33 7.44 6.09 6.17
N LEU A 34 7.56 6.40 7.46
CA LEU A 34 7.18 7.70 8.03
C LEU A 34 7.88 8.86 7.32
N ASN A 35 7.11 9.91 7.00
CA ASN A 35 7.57 11.12 6.30
C ASN A 35 8.09 10.86 4.87
N LEU A 36 7.75 9.72 4.28
CA LEU A 36 8.13 9.36 2.91
C LEU A 36 6.90 9.30 2.00
N SER A 37 7.16 9.36 0.70
CA SER A 37 6.20 9.00 -0.35
C SER A 37 6.61 7.67 -0.99
N VAL A 38 5.66 6.77 -1.12
CA VAL A 38 5.86 5.40 -1.60
C VAL A 38 4.76 5.01 -2.58
N ALA A 39 5.02 3.96 -3.37
CA ALA A 39 4.01 3.37 -4.23
C ALA A 39 3.54 2.02 -3.66
N ILE A 40 2.24 1.81 -3.54
CA ILE A 40 1.64 0.51 -3.23
C ILE A 40 1.26 -0.15 -4.54
N HIS A 41 1.82 -1.32 -4.79
CA HIS A 41 1.45 -2.20 -5.90
C HIS A 41 0.54 -3.31 -5.37
N PHE A 42 -0.51 -3.62 -6.13
CA PHE A 42 -1.41 -4.74 -5.83
C PHE A 42 -2.02 -5.28 -7.12
N GLU A 43 -2.46 -6.53 -7.09
CA GLU A 43 -3.07 -7.18 -8.24
C GLU A 43 -4.60 -7.19 -8.10
N LYS A 44 -5.29 -6.76 -9.17
CA LYS A 44 -6.73 -6.86 -9.33
C LYS A 44 -7.03 -7.44 -10.70
N ARG A 45 -7.76 -8.56 -10.74
CA ARG A 45 -8.15 -9.26 -11.99
C ARG A 45 -6.98 -9.51 -12.95
N GLY A 46 -5.80 -9.89 -12.43
CA GLY A 46 -4.59 -10.15 -13.23
C GLY A 46 -3.83 -8.89 -13.65
N ILE A 47 -4.28 -7.70 -13.26
CA ILE A 47 -3.67 -6.42 -13.60
C ILE A 47 -3.00 -5.83 -12.36
N ILE A 48 -1.77 -5.35 -12.50
CA ILE A 48 -1.06 -4.65 -11.43
C ILE A 48 -1.54 -3.19 -11.40
N TRP A 49 -2.13 -2.80 -10.28
CA TRP A 49 -2.51 -1.44 -9.96
C TRP A 49 -1.49 -0.81 -9.03
N VAL A 50 -1.39 0.52 -9.13
CA VAL A 50 -0.47 1.31 -8.32
C VAL A 50 -1.24 2.45 -7.66
N ARG A 51 -0.98 2.67 -6.37
CA ARG A 51 -1.40 3.85 -5.62
C ARG A 51 -0.18 4.55 -5.06
N PHE A 52 -0.11 5.86 -5.21
CA PHE A 52 0.98 6.67 -4.67
C PHE A 52 0.48 7.33 -3.40
N ILE A 53 1.19 7.10 -2.31
CA ILE A 53 0.80 7.55 -0.98
C ILE A 53 1.95 8.23 -0.25
N THR A 54 1.59 9.22 0.56
CA THR A 54 2.52 9.98 1.39
C THR A 54 2.16 9.72 2.84
N ILE A 55 3.15 9.34 3.65
CA ILE A 55 2.96 9.12 5.08
C ILE A 55 3.47 10.37 5.79
N LYS A 56 2.60 11.07 6.52
CA LYS A 56 2.95 12.32 7.22
C LYS A 56 2.09 12.43 8.47
N ASN A 57 2.67 12.91 9.57
CA ASN A 57 1.95 13.07 10.84
C ASN A 57 1.21 11.79 11.31
N ASN A 58 1.81 10.61 11.11
CA ASN A 58 1.19 9.30 11.36
C ASN A 58 -0.11 9.03 10.58
N GLN A 59 -0.33 9.73 9.48
CA GLN A 59 -1.44 9.53 8.56
C GLN A 59 -0.91 9.06 7.21
N VAL A 60 -1.71 8.25 6.53
CA VAL A 60 -1.45 7.83 5.15
C VAL A 60 -2.38 8.64 4.26
N LEU A 61 -1.80 9.39 3.34
CA LEU A 61 -2.47 10.35 2.48
C LEU A 61 -2.28 9.96 1.02
N ASN A 62 -3.21 10.36 0.16
CA ASN A 62 -3.00 10.34 -1.29
C ASN A 62 -1.84 11.28 -1.66
N SER A 63 -0.84 10.80 -2.41
CA SER A 63 0.29 11.65 -2.84
C SER A 63 -0.08 12.65 -3.93
N TYR A 64 -1.19 12.43 -4.62
CA TYR A 64 -1.66 13.30 -5.70
C TYR A 64 -2.95 14.00 -5.28
N GLY A 65 -3.06 15.29 -5.62
CA GLY A 65 -4.26 16.08 -5.39
C GLY A 65 -4.23 16.83 -4.07
N ASP A 66 -5.27 16.63 -3.26
CA ASP A 66 -5.58 17.41 -2.06
C ASP A 66 -4.93 16.87 -0.77
N GLU A 67 -4.09 15.84 -0.86
CA GLU A 67 -3.52 15.11 0.28
C GLU A 67 -4.61 14.58 1.25
N SER A 68 -5.78 14.21 0.73
CA SER A 68 -6.83 13.53 1.50
C SER A 68 -6.34 12.21 2.11
N LEU A 69 -7.01 11.81 3.21
CA LEU A 69 -6.77 10.51 3.85
C LEU A 69 -6.95 9.38 2.83
N PHE A 70 -5.96 8.48 2.77
CA PHE A 70 -6.00 7.34 1.89
C PHE A 70 -7.06 6.33 2.38
N ASP A 71 -8.02 6.00 1.51
CA ASP A 71 -9.03 5.00 1.80
C ASP A 71 -8.48 3.59 1.49
N PHE A 72 -8.20 2.82 2.55
CA PHE A 72 -7.74 1.45 2.41
C PHE A 72 -8.84 0.48 1.96
N GLN A 73 -10.11 0.87 2.05
CA GLN A 73 -11.23 0.02 1.64
C GLN A 73 -11.26 -0.15 0.13
N GLU A 74 -10.79 0.85 -0.64
CA GLU A 74 -10.55 0.73 -2.09
C GLU A 74 -9.60 -0.42 -2.44
N LEU A 75 -8.69 -0.80 -1.54
CA LEU A 75 -7.77 -1.93 -1.77
C LEU A 75 -8.43 -3.28 -1.45
N GLU A 76 -9.48 -3.29 -0.63
CA GLU A 76 -10.16 -4.50 -0.15
C GLU A 76 -11.30 -4.94 -1.07
N ASP A 77 -12.11 -3.97 -1.51
CA ASP A 77 -13.24 -4.20 -2.44
C ASP A 77 -12.75 -4.64 -3.83
N ASP A 78 -11.50 -4.32 -4.15
CA ASP A 78 -10.88 -4.56 -5.45
C ASP A 78 -10.33 -5.98 -5.64
N TYR A 79 -10.26 -6.79 -4.59
CA TYR A 79 -9.77 -8.18 -4.67
C TYR A 79 -10.91 -9.23 -4.71
N ASN A 80 -12.13 -8.87 -4.31
CA ASN A 80 -13.25 -9.80 -4.14
C ASN A 80 -14.25 -9.80 -5.31
N ASP A 81 -13.92 -9.16 -6.44
CA ASP A 81 -14.82 -8.97 -7.59
C ASP A 81 -14.23 -9.49 -8.91
#